data_AF-A0AA47MV56-F1
#
_entry.id   AF-A0AA47MV56-F1
#
_cell.length_a   1.000
_cell.length_b   1.000
_cell.length_c   1.000
_cell.angle_alpha   90.00
_cell.angle_beta   90.00
_cell.angle_gamma   90.00
#
_symmetry.space_group_name_H-M   'P 1'
#
loop_
_entity.id
_entity.type
_entity.pdbx_description
1 polymer ?
#
loop_
_entity_poly.entity_id
_entity_poly.type
_entity_poly.pdbx_seq_one_letter_code
_entity_poly.pdbx_strand_id
1 'polypeptide(L)'
;MHDILEGIGPYEVKLVLSALIDQKHLSLEKLNNRITSFDYGFSDRDIRRILSATIQGRAIVQSLDNSNLILTKERRQLVRLLVSHLMETYGETPTADTKKTLASSLVQAFPSLADSSACGSDIWYAMGRKHLPATGFLEERLRNIRKRMRASHRLSKEEDCPCPSPTLLPAPSISQERAEQMVEWLRTNSSPSSQVEDFMSSTAIYRAEWVRKNNSSTIEDVIKEFPRLICPGMIAQDFQIVYREAAPKLFEMWELSFADKVLRLLQKEGKLTVDAASLTQDSKTYMSLRLLPSLMPLPVFRVGKNTSRANMADVKKAFIDVRPVGTNIVEYLREAEVNRPYPFVLVLGGEEVVHQDFNPPQVFFSTARVNSAGAARPVYTDRDSPASTFPRRRVPLEGRRAAALCVLLQTDRSCPPRRLESRLSVLGCCRNMAGSMEEDPLPMLI
;
A
#
# COMPACT_ATOMS: atom_id res chain seq x y z
N MET A 1 28.55 19.26 39.68
CA MET A 1 28.16 20.69 39.55
C MET A 1 26.65 20.93 39.67
N HIS A 2 25.78 19.92 39.60
CA HIS A 2 24.33 20.10 39.81
C HIS A 2 24.00 20.56 41.25
N ASP A 3 24.63 19.95 42.25
CA ASP A 3 24.38 20.23 43.67
C ASP A 3 24.71 21.65 44.13
N ILE A 4 25.63 22.34 43.44
CA ILE A 4 26.02 23.72 43.79
C ILE A 4 24.98 24.72 43.27
N LEU A 5 24.47 24.51 42.05
CA LEU A 5 23.54 25.43 41.42
C LEU A 5 22.09 25.24 41.88
N GLU A 6 21.69 24.02 42.26
CA GLU A 6 20.38 23.77 42.90
C GLU A 6 20.42 23.89 44.44
N GLY A 7 21.60 23.75 45.05
CA GLY A 7 21.78 23.79 46.51
C GLY A 7 22.15 25.18 47.05
N ILE A 8 23.41 25.36 47.44
CA ILE A 8 23.87 26.56 48.18
C ILE A 8 23.97 27.81 47.30
N GLY A 9 24.16 27.65 45.98
CA GLY A 9 24.38 28.76 45.04
C GLY A 9 23.29 29.85 45.07
N PRO A 10 21.99 29.52 44.98
CA PRO A 10 20.92 30.50 45.08
C PRO A 10 20.92 31.30 46.39
N TYR A 11 21.31 30.69 47.51
CA TYR A 11 21.36 31.37 48.81
C TYR A 11 22.54 32.34 48.89
N GLU A 12 23.71 31.94 48.40
CA GLU A 12 24.89 32.81 48.34
C GLU A 12 24.67 34.00 47.39
N VAL A 13 24.11 33.75 46.20
CA VAL A 13 23.78 34.82 45.25
C VAL A 13 22.75 35.79 45.85
N LYS A 14 21.76 35.29 46.60
CA LYS A 14 20.80 36.13 47.30
C LYS A 14 21.48 37.02 48.34
N LEU A 15 22.39 36.48 49.15
CA LEU A 15 23.11 37.25 50.17
C LEU A 15 23.98 38.35 49.54
N VAL A 16 24.69 38.02 48.46
CA VAL A 16 25.52 38.99 47.71
C VAL A 16 24.65 40.09 47.10
N LEU A 17 23.53 39.74 46.46
CA LEU A 17 22.63 40.74 45.87
C LEU A 17 21.99 41.64 46.93
N SER A 18 21.59 41.09 48.08
CA SER A 18 21.09 41.88 49.21
C SER A 18 22.14 42.86 49.72
N ALA A 19 23.39 42.42 49.93
CA ALA A 19 24.47 43.30 50.38
C ALA A 19 24.77 44.44 49.36
N LEU A 20 24.73 44.14 48.06
CA LEU A 20 24.91 45.13 47.00
C LEU A 20 23.76 46.15 46.92
N ILE A 21 22.54 45.74 47.27
CA ILE A 21 21.39 46.63 47.37
C ILE A 21 21.50 47.53 48.60
N ASP A 22 21.88 46.98 49.74
CA ASP A 22 22.04 47.72 50.99
C ASP A 22 23.17 48.76 50.90
N GLN A 23 24.25 48.42 50.20
CA GLN A 23 25.36 49.34 49.89
C GLN A 23 25.02 50.36 48.79
N LYS A 24 23.79 50.36 48.27
CA LYS A 24 23.29 51.24 47.20
C LYS A 24 24.08 51.17 45.89
N HIS A 25 24.85 50.10 45.67
CA HIS A 25 25.51 49.84 44.40
C HIS A 25 24.51 49.42 43.31
N LEU A 26 23.36 48.88 43.70
CA LEU A 26 22.24 48.54 42.83
C LEU A 26 20.91 48.82 43.54
N SER A 27 19.89 49.32 42.85
CA SER A 27 18.53 49.36 43.43
C SER A 27 17.77 48.10 43.02
N LEU A 28 16.83 47.64 43.87
CA LEU A 28 15.97 46.51 43.55
C LEU A 28 15.21 46.73 42.25
N GLU A 29 14.72 47.95 42.01
CA GLU A 29 14.04 48.33 40.78
C GLU A 29 14.96 48.27 39.56
N LYS A 30 16.20 48.79 39.67
CA LYS A 30 17.18 48.73 38.59
C LYS A 30 17.65 47.31 38.32
N LEU A 31 17.74 46.45 39.35
CA LEU A 31 18.05 45.04 39.21
C LEU A 31 16.93 44.32 38.47
N ASN A 32 15.68 44.48 38.93
CA ASN A 32 14.51 43.87 38.31
C ASN A 32 14.35 44.33 36.87
N ASN A 33 14.51 45.63 36.59
CA ASN A 33 14.48 46.16 35.24
C ASN A 33 15.60 45.61 34.37
N ARG A 34 16.82 45.42 34.91
CA ARG A 34 17.93 44.82 34.16
C ARG A 34 17.73 43.32 33.93
N ILE A 35 17.15 42.60 34.88
CA ILE A 35 16.81 41.18 34.74
C ILE A 35 15.72 41.02 33.70
N THR A 36 14.68 41.85 33.70
CA THR A 36 13.60 41.77 32.70
C THR A 36 14.01 42.33 31.34
N SER A 37 14.97 43.27 31.29
CA SER A 37 15.50 43.84 30.04
C SER A 37 16.70 43.09 29.48
N PHE A 38 17.25 42.10 30.20
CA PHE A 38 18.33 41.26 29.67
C PHE A 38 17.74 40.31 28.64
N ASP A 39 18.21 40.42 27.39
CA ASP A 39 17.83 39.48 26.33
C ASP A 39 18.55 38.15 26.60
N TYR A 40 17.92 37.26 27.36
CA TYR A 40 18.40 35.91 27.69
C TYR A 40 18.44 34.97 26.47
N GLY A 41 18.92 35.45 25.33
CA GLY A 41 18.98 34.71 24.07
C GLY A 41 17.60 34.48 23.46
N PHE A 42 17.47 34.78 22.16
CA PHE A 42 16.36 34.40 21.27
C PHE A 42 14.99 34.28 21.96
N SER A 43 14.27 35.39 22.06
CA SER A 43 12.86 35.38 22.42
C SER A 43 12.02 34.69 21.32
N ASP A 44 11.80 33.39 21.50
CA ASP A 44 10.85 32.53 20.78
C ASP A 44 9.37 32.95 20.94
N ARG A 45 9.14 34.16 21.45
CA ARG A 45 7.85 34.73 21.81
C ARG A 45 7.35 35.77 20.82
N ASP A 46 8.21 36.26 19.92
CA ASP A 46 7.79 37.19 18.87
C ASP A 46 7.22 36.43 17.67
N ILE A 47 5.93 36.13 17.75
CA ILE A 47 5.17 35.42 16.72
C ILE A 47 5.21 36.15 15.38
N ARG A 48 5.19 37.49 15.39
CA ARG A 48 5.25 38.28 14.15
C ARG A 48 6.59 38.10 13.48
N ARG A 49 7.68 38.09 14.25
CA ARG A 49 9.04 37.79 13.73
C ARG A 49 9.14 36.37 13.18
N ILE A 50 8.62 35.37 13.91
CA ILE A 50 8.62 33.96 13.47
C ILE A 50 7.90 33.81 12.13
N LEU A 51 6.73 34.42 11.98
CA LEU A 51 5.97 34.36 10.73
C LEU A 51 6.63 35.17 9.61
N SER A 52 7.22 36.33 9.94
CA SER A 52 7.85 37.21 8.95
C SER A 52 9.11 36.61 8.32
N ALA A 53 9.69 35.57 8.91
CA ALA A 53 10.81 34.82 8.36
C ALA A 53 10.47 34.16 7.00
N THR A 54 9.19 33.91 6.71
CA THR A 54 8.77 33.28 5.45
C THR A 54 7.81 34.18 4.65
N ILE A 55 7.85 34.07 3.31
CA ILE A 55 6.91 34.79 2.43
C ILE A 55 5.46 34.45 2.77
N GLN A 56 5.20 33.18 3.08
CA GLN A 56 3.87 32.68 3.42
C GLN A 56 3.39 33.21 4.77
N GLY A 57 4.27 33.28 5.77
CA GLY A 57 3.93 33.86 7.06
C GLY A 57 3.66 35.36 6.98
N ARG A 58 4.41 36.12 6.17
CA ARG A 58 4.11 37.55 5.92
C ARG A 58 2.72 37.79 5.36
N ALA A 59 2.29 36.95 4.41
CA ALA A 59 0.92 37.03 3.86
C ALA A 59 -0.15 36.75 4.92
N ILE A 60 0.10 35.80 5.84
CA ILE A 60 -0.81 35.50 6.95
C ILE A 60 -0.87 36.67 7.95
N VAL A 61 0.27 37.26 8.30
CA VAL A 61 0.32 38.44 9.18
C VAL A 61 -0.50 39.59 8.57
N GLN A 62 -0.31 39.88 7.28
CA GLN A 62 -1.05 40.93 6.58
C GLN A 62 -2.57 40.63 6.52
N SER A 63 -2.94 39.37 6.31
CA SER A 63 -4.35 38.93 6.32
C SER A 63 -4.99 39.12 7.69
N LEU A 64 -4.28 38.75 8.76
CA LEU A 64 -4.73 38.90 10.14
C LEU A 64 -4.85 40.38 10.55
N ASP A 65 -3.91 41.22 10.15
CA ASP A 65 -3.91 42.66 10.44
C ASP A 65 -5.06 43.39 9.71
N ASN A 66 -5.40 42.97 8.50
CA ASN A 66 -6.41 43.63 7.67
C ASN A 66 -7.84 43.15 7.91
N SER A 67 -8.03 41.85 8.14
CA SER A 67 -9.36 41.23 8.14
C SER A 67 -9.79 40.66 9.48
N ASN A 68 -8.87 40.50 10.44
CA ASN A 68 -9.09 39.82 11.72
C ASN A 68 -9.74 38.42 11.60
N LEU A 69 -9.70 37.82 10.42
CA LEU A 69 -10.28 36.52 10.13
C LEU A 69 -9.20 35.61 9.54
N ILE A 70 -9.26 34.32 9.86
CA ILE A 70 -8.33 33.34 9.33
C ILE A 70 -9.09 32.20 8.64
N LEU A 71 -8.81 32.01 7.35
CA LEU A 71 -9.40 30.90 6.61
C LEU A 71 -8.79 29.57 7.05
N THR A 72 -9.54 28.47 6.87
CA THR A 72 -9.07 27.13 7.26
C THR A 72 -7.74 26.75 6.61
N LYS A 73 -7.49 27.20 5.36
CA LYS A 73 -6.20 26.97 4.67
C LYS A 73 -5.06 27.75 5.32
N GLU A 74 -5.28 29.03 5.64
CA GLU A 74 -4.29 29.90 6.29
C GLU A 74 -3.98 29.44 7.71
N ARG A 75 -5.00 29.03 8.48
CA ARG A 75 -4.81 28.47 9.84
C ARG A 75 -3.92 27.23 9.83
N ARG A 76 -4.14 26.31 8.88
CA ARG A 76 -3.26 25.13 8.74
C ARG A 76 -1.83 25.52 8.40
N GLN A 77 -1.64 26.57 7.60
CA GLN A 77 -0.32 27.05 7.21
C GLN A 77 0.40 27.76 8.36
N LEU A 78 -0.32 28.60 9.11
CA LEU A 78 0.13 29.22 10.35
C LEU A 78 0.65 28.16 11.34
N VAL A 79 -0.16 27.15 11.63
CA VAL A 79 0.19 26.05 12.56
C VAL A 79 1.42 25.29 12.07
N ARG A 80 1.60 25.09 10.76
CA ARG A 80 2.79 24.44 10.21
C ARG A 80 4.05 25.26 10.49
N LEU A 81 4.03 26.56 10.21
CA LEU A 81 5.18 27.45 10.42
C LEU A 81 5.57 27.51 11.90
N LEU A 82 4.58 27.66 12.79
CA LEU A 82 4.82 27.70 14.24
C LEU A 82 5.37 26.38 14.79
N VAL A 83 4.84 25.24 14.34
CA VAL A 83 5.34 23.93 14.78
C VAL A 83 6.72 23.62 14.19
N SER A 84 7.01 24.05 12.96
CA SER A 84 8.36 23.95 12.38
C SER A 84 9.36 24.71 13.23
N HIS A 85 9.09 25.99 13.52
CA HIS A 85 9.93 26.81 14.41
C HIS A 85 10.11 26.16 15.79
N LEU A 86 9.02 25.71 16.40
CA LEU A 86 9.04 25.06 17.70
C LEU A 86 9.91 23.79 17.72
N MET A 87 9.89 23.00 16.65
CA MET A 87 10.71 21.78 16.54
C MET A 87 12.18 22.09 16.24
N GLU A 88 12.46 23.15 15.48
CA GLU A 88 13.82 23.62 15.22
C GLU A 88 14.48 24.13 16.52
N THR A 89 13.74 24.80 17.39
CA THR A 89 14.30 25.34 18.64
C THR A 89 14.36 24.32 19.79
N TYR A 90 13.34 23.48 19.99
CA TYR A 90 13.24 22.59 21.16
C TYR A 90 13.28 21.09 20.84
N GLY A 91 13.49 20.72 19.57
CA GLY A 91 13.52 19.32 19.12
C GLY A 91 12.15 18.66 19.03
N GLU A 92 12.12 17.32 19.02
CA GLU A 92 10.93 16.53 18.68
C GLU A 92 9.83 16.50 19.76
N THR A 93 10.21 16.78 21.01
CA THR A 93 9.33 16.72 22.19
C THR A 93 9.34 18.01 22.99
N PRO A 94 8.81 19.12 22.43
CA PRO A 94 8.64 20.36 23.16
C PRO A 94 7.75 20.15 24.39
N THR A 95 8.16 20.76 25.51
CA THR A 95 7.49 20.64 26.81
C THR A 95 6.08 21.26 26.78
N ALA A 96 5.23 20.87 27.71
CA ALA A 96 3.87 21.42 27.83
C ALA A 96 3.90 22.94 28.04
N ASP A 97 4.84 23.43 28.84
CA ASP A 97 4.97 24.86 29.16
C ASP A 97 5.45 25.67 27.95
N THR A 98 6.37 25.12 27.15
CA THR A 98 6.80 25.77 25.89
C THR A 98 5.63 25.90 24.91
N LYS A 99 4.83 24.83 24.75
CA LYS A 99 3.66 24.83 23.85
C LYS A 99 2.58 25.81 24.33
N LYS A 100 2.34 25.85 25.64
CA LYS A 100 1.42 26.80 26.27
C LYS A 100 1.87 28.24 26.06
N THR A 101 3.16 28.51 26.29
CA THR A 101 3.75 29.85 26.10
C THR A 101 3.63 30.32 24.66
N LEU A 102 3.87 29.42 23.68
CA LEU A 102 3.72 29.73 22.27
C LEU A 102 2.26 30.05 21.90
N ALA A 103 1.31 29.26 22.42
CA ALA A 103 -0.12 29.48 22.20
C ALA A 103 -0.60 30.82 22.80
N SER A 104 -0.18 31.15 24.02
CA SER A 104 -0.50 32.43 24.66
C SER A 104 0.14 33.61 23.92
N SER A 105 1.38 33.47 23.44
CA SER A 105 2.05 34.51 22.65
C SER A 105 1.37 34.75 21.30
N LEU A 106 0.83 33.69 20.68
CA LEU A 106 0.05 33.78 19.43
C LEU A 106 -1.21 34.61 19.61
N VAL A 107 -1.98 34.34 20.67
CA VAL A 107 -3.20 35.08 20.98
C VAL A 107 -2.89 36.52 21.40
N GLN A 108 -1.77 36.74 22.11
CA GLN A 108 -1.32 38.09 22.43
C GLN A 108 -0.95 38.91 21.18
N ALA A 109 -0.29 38.29 20.20
CA ALA A 109 0.08 38.94 18.95
C ALA A 109 -1.12 39.20 18.02
N PHE A 110 -2.13 38.32 18.07
CA PHE A 110 -3.36 38.39 17.28
C PHE A 110 -4.58 38.06 18.16
N PRO A 111 -5.15 39.06 18.85
CA PRO A 111 -6.28 38.84 19.77
C PRO A 111 -7.53 38.26 19.10
N SER A 112 -7.71 38.45 17.79
CA SER A 112 -8.79 37.86 16.99
C SER A 112 -8.75 36.33 16.92
N LEU A 113 -7.62 35.71 17.29
CA LEU A 113 -7.45 34.26 17.35
C LEU A 113 -7.80 33.67 18.72
N ALA A 114 -8.20 34.51 19.68
CA ALA A 114 -8.62 34.06 21.00
C ALA A 114 -9.90 33.22 20.91
N ASP A 115 -9.97 32.17 21.73
CA ASP A 115 -11.20 31.41 21.94
C ASP A 115 -12.02 31.93 23.13
N SER A 116 -13.15 31.29 23.40
CA SER A 116 -14.00 31.61 24.56
C SER A 116 -13.48 31.02 25.88
N SER A 117 -12.28 30.45 25.93
CA SER A 117 -11.72 29.87 27.15
C SER A 117 -11.20 30.97 28.10
N ALA A 118 -11.00 30.61 29.37
CA ALA A 118 -10.51 31.52 30.39
C ALA A 118 -9.12 32.12 30.08
N CYS A 119 -8.31 31.45 29.26
CA CYS A 119 -6.99 31.94 28.85
C CYS A 119 -6.90 32.30 27.35
N GLY A 120 -8.01 32.22 26.61
CA GLY A 120 -8.09 32.55 25.19
C GLY A 120 -7.30 31.65 24.24
N SER A 121 -6.56 30.65 24.74
CA SER A 121 -5.54 29.93 23.95
C SER A 121 -5.73 28.41 23.86
N ASP A 122 -6.80 27.86 24.45
CA ASP A 122 -7.03 26.41 24.55
C ASP A 122 -7.25 25.75 23.17
N ILE A 123 -7.87 26.44 22.21
CA ILE A 123 -8.00 25.99 20.81
C ILE A 123 -6.63 25.73 20.16
N TRP A 124 -5.60 26.48 20.55
CA TRP A 124 -4.25 26.35 20.02
C TRP A 124 -3.43 25.31 20.77
N TYR A 125 -3.53 25.31 22.11
CA TYR A 125 -2.96 24.28 22.98
C TYR A 125 -3.68 24.23 24.32
N ALA A 126 -4.28 23.08 24.63
CA ALA A 126 -4.84 22.78 25.94
C ALA A 126 -4.06 21.64 26.61
N MET A 127 -3.66 21.86 27.86
CA MET A 127 -2.94 20.87 28.66
C MET A 127 -3.84 19.67 28.96
N GLY A 128 -3.29 18.46 28.84
CA GLY A 128 -4.02 17.23 29.19
C GLY A 128 -4.33 17.18 30.69
N ARG A 129 -5.51 16.67 31.05
CA ARG A 129 -5.91 16.40 32.44
C ARG A 129 -5.82 14.90 32.72
N LYS A 130 -5.98 14.47 33.98
CA LYS A 130 -6.02 13.04 34.34
C LYS A 130 -7.01 12.31 33.42
N HIS A 131 -6.51 11.28 32.72
CA HIS A 131 -7.21 10.47 31.70
C HIS A 131 -7.56 11.13 30.35
N LEU A 132 -7.18 12.39 30.09
CA LEU A 132 -7.41 13.06 28.81
C LEU A 132 -6.10 13.58 28.20
N PRO A 133 -5.81 13.25 26.93
CA PRO A 133 -4.59 13.73 26.28
C PRO A 133 -4.65 15.25 26.06
N ALA A 134 -3.48 15.88 25.93
CA ALA A 134 -3.40 17.28 25.48
C ALA A 134 -4.03 17.44 24.09
N THR A 135 -4.64 18.59 23.84
CA THR A 135 -5.39 18.90 22.62
C THR A 135 -5.02 20.29 22.09
N GLY A 136 -5.57 20.66 20.93
CA GLY A 136 -5.30 21.93 20.25
C GLY A 136 -4.51 21.76 18.95
N PHE A 137 -4.56 22.77 18.08
CA PHE A 137 -3.99 22.68 16.74
C PHE A 137 -2.47 22.41 16.73
N LEU A 138 -1.74 22.98 17.69
CA LEU A 138 -0.28 22.77 17.81
C LEU A 138 0.03 21.33 18.24
N GLU A 139 -0.68 20.80 19.24
CA GLU A 139 -0.48 19.44 19.74
C GLU A 139 -0.88 18.39 18.70
N GLU A 140 -1.99 18.59 17.99
CA GLU A 140 -2.45 17.66 16.95
C GLU A 140 -1.45 17.59 15.79
N ARG A 141 -0.87 18.73 15.40
CA ARG A 141 0.17 18.75 14.36
C ARG A 141 1.45 18.04 14.82
N LEU A 142 1.93 18.30 16.03
CA LEU A 142 3.09 17.62 16.62
C LEU A 142 2.87 16.10 16.71
N ARG A 143 1.69 15.67 17.15
CA ARG A 143 1.31 14.25 17.21
C ARG A 143 1.38 13.59 15.83
N ASN A 144 0.85 14.25 14.80
CA ASN A 144 0.89 13.75 13.44
C ASN A 144 2.32 13.69 12.88
N ILE A 145 3.18 14.67 13.20
CA ILE A 145 4.61 14.64 12.82
C ILE A 145 5.31 13.47 13.52
N ARG A 146 5.18 13.33 14.84
CA ARG A 146 5.76 12.21 15.60
C ARG A 146 5.28 10.85 15.11
N LYS A 147 4.01 10.72 14.73
CA LYS A 147 3.47 9.49 14.13
C LYS A 147 4.18 9.14 12.82
N ARG A 148 4.46 10.14 11.97
CA ARG A 148 5.21 9.95 10.71
C ARG A 148 6.69 9.66 10.96
N MET A 149 7.31 10.35 11.91
CA MET A 149 8.71 10.11 12.28
C MET A 149 8.89 8.70 12.85
N ARG A 150 7.99 8.23 13.73
CA ARG A 150 8.00 6.85 14.24
C ARG A 150 7.77 5.81 13.14
N ALA A 151 6.91 6.11 12.16
CA ALA A 151 6.77 5.25 10.99
C ALA A 151 8.07 5.20 10.17
N SER A 152 8.74 6.34 9.99
CA SER A 152 10.04 6.43 9.32
C SER A 152 11.17 5.74 10.10
N HIS A 153 11.15 5.81 11.43
CA HIS A 153 12.16 5.21 12.30
C HIS A 153 11.95 3.70 12.51
N ARG A 154 10.71 3.20 12.31
CA ARG A 154 10.44 1.77 12.19
C ARG A 154 11.06 1.19 10.91
N LEU A 155 11.06 1.96 9.81
CA LEU A 155 11.72 1.55 8.56
C LEU A 155 13.25 1.48 8.65
N SER A 156 13.87 2.09 9.66
CA SER A 156 15.33 2.11 9.84
C SER A 156 15.86 1.24 10.98
N LYS A 157 15.00 0.64 11.82
CA LYS A 157 15.40 -0.17 12.99
C LYS A 157 15.01 -1.65 12.87
N GLU A 158 14.59 -2.09 11.69
CA GLU A 158 14.15 -3.47 11.38
C GLU A 158 15.31 -4.43 11.05
N GLU A 159 16.54 -4.19 11.52
CA GLU A 159 17.65 -5.15 11.31
C GLU A 159 17.71 -6.30 12.34
N ASP A 160 16.90 -6.30 13.43
CA ASP A 160 17.12 -7.25 14.54
C ASP A 160 15.87 -7.92 15.15
N CYS A 161 14.79 -8.13 14.38
CA CYS A 161 13.64 -8.92 14.84
C CYS A 161 12.99 -9.76 13.73
N PRO A 162 12.72 -11.06 13.94
CA PRO A 162 12.18 -11.93 12.90
C PRO A 162 10.65 -11.80 12.83
N CYS A 163 10.11 -10.85 12.05
CA CYS A 163 8.78 -10.91 11.42
C CYS A 163 8.61 -9.79 10.36
N PRO A 164 7.81 -10.01 9.29
CA PRO A 164 8.15 -9.60 7.93
C PRO A 164 7.84 -8.13 7.62
N SER A 165 8.91 -7.40 7.35
CA SER A 165 8.99 -6.06 6.76
C SER A 165 8.68 -6.08 5.24
N PRO A 166 8.41 -4.92 4.60
CA PRO A 166 8.09 -4.82 3.16
C PRO A 166 9.06 -5.66 2.34
N THR A 167 8.54 -6.72 1.73
CA THR A 167 9.25 -7.92 1.24
C THR A 167 10.69 -7.62 0.82
N LEU A 168 11.65 -7.73 1.75
CA LEU A 168 13.07 -7.68 1.39
C LEU A 168 13.30 -8.76 0.34
N LEU A 169 13.88 -8.39 -0.81
CA LEU A 169 14.17 -9.38 -1.83
C LEU A 169 15.17 -10.39 -1.24
N PRO A 170 15.02 -11.67 -1.58
CA PRO A 170 16.08 -12.64 -1.37
C PRO A 170 17.42 -12.12 -1.91
N ALA A 171 18.52 -12.49 -1.24
CA ALA A 171 19.84 -12.21 -1.78
C ALA A 171 20.01 -12.83 -3.18
N PRO A 172 20.61 -12.11 -4.15
CA PRO A 172 20.84 -12.63 -5.48
C PRO A 172 21.77 -13.84 -5.45
N SER A 173 21.47 -14.83 -6.29
CA SER A 173 22.26 -16.07 -6.39
C SER A 173 23.52 -15.92 -7.25
N ILE A 174 23.63 -14.83 -8.00
CA ILE A 174 24.71 -14.54 -8.95
C ILE A 174 25.18 -13.08 -8.82
N SER A 175 26.39 -12.79 -9.29
CA SER A 175 26.89 -11.42 -9.33
C SER A 175 26.09 -10.55 -10.31
N GLN A 176 26.17 -9.23 -10.12
CA GLN A 176 25.46 -8.28 -10.97
C GLN A 176 25.91 -8.39 -12.44
N GLU A 177 27.21 -8.48 -12.70
CA GLU A 177 27.76 -8.56 -14.06
C GLU A 177 27.27 -9.83 -14.78
N ARG A 178 27.17 -10.94 -14.04
CA ARG A 178 26.66 -12.20 -14.59
C ARG A 178 25.16 -12.10 -14.89
N ALA A 179 24.39 -11.45 -14.02
CA ALA A 179 22.96 -11.23 -14.25
C ALA A 179 22.73 -10.38 -15.50
N GLU A 180 23.49 -9.31 -15.68
CA GLU A 180 23.43 -8.44 -16.87
C GLU A 180 23.70 -9.21 -18.16
N GLN A 181 24.73 -10.08 -18.18
CA GLN A 181 25.03 -10.93 -19.34
C GLN A 181 23.89 -11.89 -19.70
N MET A 182 23.27 -12.52 -18.68
CA MET A 182 22.17 -13.46 -18.87
C MET A 182 20.90 -12.76 -19.34
N VAL A 183 20.61 -11.57 -18.79
CA VAL A 183 19.49 -10.72 -19.22
C VAL A 183 19.68 -10.25 -20.66
N GLU A 184 20.88 -9.83 -21.05
CA GLU A 184 21.18 -9.43 -22.42
C GLU A 184 20.94 -10.58 -23.40
N TRP A 185 21.36 -11.79 -23.03
CA TRP A 185 21.06 -12.98 -23.82
C TRP A 185 19.55 -13.23 -23.96
N LEU A 186 18.79 -13.10 -22.88
CA LEU A 186 17.32 -13.30 -22.86
C LEU A 186 16.56 -12.26 -23.70
N ARG A 187 17.14 -11.09 -24.00
CA ARG A 187 16.51 -10.09 -24.87
C ARG A 187 16.33 -10.60 -26.29
N THR A 188 17.34 -11.29 -26.82
CA THR A 188 17.36 -11.72 -28.23
C THR A 188 17.06 -13.19 -28.44
N ASN A 189 17.17 -14.02 -27.39
CA ASN A 189 17.04 -15.47 -27.50
C ASN A 189 15.77 -15.99 -26.81
N SER A 190 15.07 -16.90 -27.48
CA SER A 190 13.85 -17.56 -26.98
C SER A 190 13.91 -19.08 -27.01
N SER A 191 15.07 -19.65 -27.35
CA SER A 191 15.32 -21.09 -27.40
C SER A 191 16.80 -21.37 -27.13
N PRO A 192 17.15 -22.57 -26.62
CA PRO A 192 16.26 -23.65 -26.18
C PRO A 192 15.49 -23.31 -24.88
N SER A 193 14.30 -23.88 -24.69
CA SER A 193 13.42 -23.56 -23.55
C SER A 193 14.07 -23.79 -22.19
N SER A 194 14.84 -24.87 -22.05
CA SER A 194 15.59 -25.17 -20.82
C SER A 194 16.55 -24.05 -20.44
N GLN A 195 17.29 -23.50 -21.40
CA GLN A 195 18.23 -22.42 -21.14
C GLN A 195 17.51 -21.11 -20.79
N VAL A 196 16.36 -20.84 -21.42
CA VAL A 196 15.51 -19.70 -21.06
C VAL A 196 15.01 -19.84 -19.62
N GLU A 197 14.51 -21.02 -19.23
CA GLU A 197 14.04 -21.32 -17.88
C GLU A 197 15.15 -21.13 -16.83
N ASP A 198 16.34 -21.71 -17.07
CA ASP A 198 17.51 -21.58 -16.19
C ASP A 198 17.95 -20.12 -16.03
N PHE A 199 18.03 -19.39 -17.14
CA PHE A 199 18.47 -18.00 -17.13
C PHE A 199 17.44 -17.11 -16.45
N MET A 200 16.15 -17.31 -16.74
CA MET A 200 15.06 -16.62 -16.06
C MET A 200 15.11 -16.88 -14.56
N SER A 201 15.27 -18.13 -14.14
CA SER A 201 15.33 -18.50 -12.72
C SER A 201 16.49 -17.78 -12.01
N SER A 202 17.67 -17.83 -12.62
CA SER A 202 18.89 -17.22 -12.06
C SER A 202 18.83 -15.69 -11.97
N THR A 203 18.04 -15.04 -12.82
CA THR A 203 17.96 -13.57 -12.92
C THR A 203 16.66 -12.99 -12.33
N ALA A 204 15.83 -13.80 -11.67
CA ALA A 204 14.55 -13.37 -11.10
C ALA A 204 14.70 -12.23 -10.06
N ILE A 205 15.70 -12.32 -9.17
CA ILE A 205 15.96 -11.28 -8.17
C ILE A 205 16.42 -9.98 -8.84
N TYR A 206 17.34 -10.07 -9.81
CA TYR A 206 17.81 -8.91 -10.57
C TYR A 206 16.65 -8.18 -11.27
N ARG A 207 15.74 -8.92 -11.91
CA ARG A 207 14.52 -8.33 -12.49
C ARG A 207 13.64 -7.65 -11.45
N ALA A 208 13.41 -8.31 -10.32
CA ALA A 208 12.60 -7.74 -9.24
C ALA A 208 13.21 -6.45 -8.66
N GLU A 209 14.53 -6.39 -8.50
CA GLU A 209 15.26 -5.18 -8.10
C GLU A 209 15.10 -4.08 -9.13
N TRP A 210 15.28 -4.40 -10.41
CA TRP A 210 15.13 -3.44 -11.50
C TRP A 210 13.73 -2.83 -11.54
N VAL A 211 12.67 -3.66 -11.42
CA VAL A 211 11.27 -3.19 -11.42
C VAL A 211 10.99 -2.29 -10.21
N ARG A 212 11.50 -2.64 -9.03
CA ARG A 212 11.31 -1.82 -7.81
C ARG A 212 12.08 -0.50 -7.88
N LYS A 213 13.29 -0.50 -8.44
CA LYS A 213 14.11 0.70 -8.64
C LYS A 213 13.50 1.64 -9.67
N ASN A 214 12.91 1.07 -10.73
CA ASN A 214 12.22 1.80 -11.80
C ASN A 214 10.70 1.80 -11.60
N ASN A 215 10.24 2.21 -10.41
CA ASN A 215 8.82 2.15 -10.03
C ASN A 215 7.85 2.98 -10.90
N SER A 216 8.38 3.81 -11.81
CA SER A 216 7.61 4.58 -12.79
C SER A 216 7.53 3.93 -14.17
N SER A 217 8.20 2.80 -14.40
CA SER A 217 8.15 2.07 -15.67
C SER A 217 6.77 1.50 -15.91
N THR A 218 6.31 1.61 -17.16
CA THR A 218 5.07 0.97 -17.59
C THR A 218 5.30 -0.53 -17.78
N ILE A 219 4.20 -1.31 -17.87
CA ILE A 219 4.30 -2.74 -18.19
C ILE A 219 4.96 -2.98 -19.56
N GLU A 220 4.78 -2.05 -20.50
CA GLU A 220 5.41 -2.07 -21.82
C GLU A 220 6.93 -1.92 -21.71
N ASP A 221 7.40 -1.00 -20.87
CA ASP A 221 8.83 -0.82 -20.60
C ASP A 221 9.43 -2.08 -19.95
N VAL A 222 8.72 -2.68 -19.01
CA VAL A 222 9.15 -3.93 -18.34
C VAL A 222 9.23 -5.09 -19.33
N ILE A 223 8.24 -5.27 -20.18
CA ILE A 223 8.22 -6.35 -21.18
C ILE A 223 9.26 -6.10 -22.28
N LYS A 224 9.47 -4.84 -22.67
CA LYS A 224 10.54 -4.48 -23.61
C LYS A 224 11.92 -4.81 -23.05
N GLU A 225 12.13 -4.56 -21.77
CA GLU A 225 13.38 -4.87 -21.08
C GLU A 225 13.56 -6.37 -20.85
N PHE A 226 12.50 -7.05 -20.43
CA PHE A 226 12.47 -8.47 -20.08
C PHE A 226 11.43 -9.23 -20.90
N PRO A 227 11.65 -9.43 -22.21
CA PRO A 227 10.64 -9.98 -23.12
C PRO A 227 10.29 -11.43 -22.83
N ARG A 228 11.09 -12.15 -22.05
CA ARG A 228 10.81 -13.53 -21.66
C ARG A 228 9.86 -13.65 -20.46
N LEU A 229 9.48 -12.56 -19.79
CA LEU A 229 8.46 -12.61 -18.73
C LEU A 229 7.11 -13.13 -19.26
N ILE A 230 6.80 -12.89 -20.53
CA ILE A 230 5.55 -13.37 -21.13
C ILE A 230 5.62 -14.88 -21.49
N CYS A 231 6.79 -15.52 -21.44
CA CYS A 231 6.95 -16.97 -21.64
C CYS A 231 6.16 -17.78 -20.59
N PRO A 232 5.67 -18.99 -20.92
CA PRO A 232 4.75 -19.70 -20.04
C PRO A 232 5.45 -20.05 -18.74
N GLY A 233 4.79 -19.78 -17.61
CA GLY A 233 5.31 -20.09 -16.29
C GLY A 233 6.40 -19.13 -15.76
N MET A 234 6.94 -18.22 -16.56
CA MET A 234 8.07 -17.37 -16.12
C MET A 234 7.69 -16.39 -15.00
N ILE A 235 6.51 -15.79 -15.06
CA ILE A 235 6.00 -14.93 -13.97
C ILE A 235 5.78 -15.73 -12.69
N ALA A 236 5.24 -16.95 -12.80
CA ALA A 236 4.99 -17.81 -11.65
C ALA A 236 6.31 -18.27 -11.00
N GLN A 237 7.32 -18.57 -11.83
CA GLN A 237 8.67 -18.88 -11.38
C GLN A 237 9.30 -17.69 -10.64
N ASP A 238 9.24 -16.49 -11.21
CA ASP A 238 9.77 -15.29 -10.55
C ASP A 238 9.07 -15.03 -9.23
N PHE A 239 7.74 -15.16 -9.20
CA PHE A 239 6.96 -15.03 -7.98
C PHE A 239 7.40 -16.05 -6.91
N GLN A 240 7.60 -17.31 -7.30
CA GLN A 240 8.07 -18.36 -6.40
C GLN A 240 9.48 -18.07 -5.84
N ILE A 241 10.39 -17.56 -6.66
CA ILE A 241 11.76 -17.25 -6.24
C ILE A 241 11.78 -16.03 -5.32
N VAL A 242 11.02 -14.98 -5.64
CA VAL A 242 10.98 -13.74 -4.89
C VAL A 242 10.31 -13.92 -3.53
N TYR A 243 9.22 -14.69 -3.45
CA TYR A 243 8.42 -14.83 -2.23
C TYR A 243 8.63 -16.18 -1.49
N ARG A 244 9.41 -17.11 -2.06
CA ARG A 244 9.81 -18.40 -1.48
C ARG A 244 8.63 -19.15 -0.84
N GLU A 245 8.65 -19.33 0.49
CA GLU A 245 7.64 -20.05 1.26
C GLU A 245 6.27 -19.34 1.32
N ALA A 246 6.23 -18.03 1.05
CA ALA A 246 4.98 -17.28 1.03
C ALA A 246 4.20 -17.44 -0.29
N ALA A 247 4.89 -17.82 -1.37
CA ALA A 247 4.27 -18.00 -2.68
C ALA A 247 3.18 -19.08 -2.69
N PRO A 248 3.42 -20.34 -2.27
CA PRO A 248 2.38 -21.37 -2.27
C PRO A 248 1.24 -21.04 -1.30
N LYS A 249 1.56 -20.43 -0.15
CA LYS A 249 0.57 -19.99 0.85
C LYS A 249 -0.44 -19.00 0.28
N LEU A 250 -0.04 -18.16 -0.68
CA LEU A 250 -0.98 -17.25 -1.33
C LEU A 250 -2.09 -18.03 -2.04
N PHE A 251 -1.73 -19.03 -2.84
CA PHE A 251 -2.67 -19.84 -3.60
C PHE A 251 -3.52 -20.74 -2.70
N GLU A 252 -2.90 -21.40 -1.72
CA GLU A 252 -3.58 -22.31 -0.79
C GLU A 252 -4.57 -21.58 0.14
N MET A 253 -4.19 -20.40 0.63
CA MET A 253 -4.97 -19.66 1.63
C MET A 253 -5.88 -18.59 1.01
N TRP A 254 -5.88 -18.42 -0.32
CA TRP A 254 -6.68 -17.38 -0.96
C TRP A 254 -8.17 -17.54 -0.63
N GLU A 255 -8.73 -18.69 -1.00
CA GLU A 255 -10.14 -19.01 -0.77
C GLU A 255 -10.43 -19.16 0.72
N LEU A 256 -9.55 -19.85 1.46
CA LEU A 256 -9.76 -20.17 2.87
C LEU A 256 -9.68 -18.96 3.81
N SER A 257 -8.97 -17.88 3.44
CA SER A 257 -8.69 -16.79 4.37
C SER A 257 -8.53 -15.41 3.75
N PHE A 258 -7.78 -15.27 2.66
CA PHE A 258 -7.45 -13.94 2.14
C PHE A 258 -8.66 -13.25 1.49
N ALA A 259 -9.50 -13.99 0.75
CA ALA A 259 -10.71 -13.45 0.14
C ALA A 259 -11.62 -12.77 1.20
N ASP A 260 -11.92 -13.46 2.30
CA ASP A 260 -12.72 -12.93 3.40
C ASP A 260 -12.08 -11.73 4.11
N LYS A 261 -10.75 -11.70 4.22
CA LYS A 261 -10.03 -10.56 4.81
C LYS A 261 -10.12 -9.33 3.91
N VAL A 262 -9.94 -9.51 2.60
CA VAL A 262 -10.06 -8.44 1.59
C VAL A 262 -11.47 -7.84 1.61
N LEU A 263 -12.51 -8.67 1.62
CA LEU A 263 -13.90 -8.21 1.65
C LEU A 263 -14.24 -7.43 2.92
N ARG A 264 -13.80 -7.91 4.09
CA ARG A 264 -13.99 -7.18 5.36
C ARG A 264 -13.29 -5.82 5.36
N LEU A 265 -12.11 -5.72 4.76
CA LEU A 265 -11.42 -4.44 4.60
C LEU A 265 -12.19 -3.49 3.67
N LEU A 266 -12.69 -3.99 2.53
CA LEU A 266 -13.51 -3.22 1.61
C LEU A 266 -14.81 -2.71 2.26
N GLN A 267 -15.47 -3.55 3.05
CA GLN A 267 -16.68 -3.19 3.80
C GLN A 267 -16.39 -2.10 4.84
N LYS A 268 -15.29 -2.22 5.58
CA LYS A 268 -14.85 -1.21 6.55
C LYS A 268 -14.54 0.15 5.90
N GLU A 269 -14.04 0.15 4.66
CA GLU A 269 -13.76 1.37 3.90
C GLU A 269 -14.99 1.91 3.13
N GLY A 270 -16.16 1.28 3.26
CA GLY A 270 -17.38 1.67 2.53
C GLY A 270 -17.30 1.44 1.02
N LYS A 271 -16.40 0.56 0.56
CA LYS A 271 -16.16 0.24 -0.85
C LYS A 271 -16.89 -1.03 -1.32
N LEU A 272 -17.55 -1.72 -0.40
CA LEU A 272 -18.39 -2.88 -0.68
C LEU A 272 -19.84 -2.53 -0.37
N THR A 273 -20.72 -2.76 -1.35
CA THR A 273 -22.16 -2.46 -1.26
C THR A 273 -22.97 -3.61 -0.64
N VAL A 274 -22.46 -4.84 -0.78
CA VAL A 274 -23.10 -6.08 -0.31
C VAL A 274 -22.46 -6.52 1.00
N ASP A 275 -23.23 -7.16 1.88
CA ASP A 275 -22.66 -7.74 3.10
C ASP A 275 -21.76 -8.94 2.75
N ALA A 276 -20.52 -8.94 3.23
CA ALA A 276 -19.57 -10.00 2.92
C ALA A 276 -20.02 -11.37 3.47
N ALA A 277 -20.83 -11.37 4.54
CA ALA A 277 -21.35 -12.59 5.15
C ALA A 277 -22.44 -13.28 4.31
N SER A 278 -23.11 -12.57 3.41
CA SER A 278 -24.20 -13.13 2.59
C SER A 278 -23.73 -13.77 1.28
N LEU A 279 -22.43 -13.67 0.95
CA LEU A 279 -21.87 -14.17 -0.30
C LEU A 279 -21.50 -15.65 -0.22
N THR A 280 -21.71 -16.38 -1.33
CA THR A 280 -21.16 -17.74 -1.51
C THR A 280 -19.64 -17.69 -1.61
N GLN A 281 -18.99 -18.83 -1.38
CA GLN A 281 -17.52 -18.92 -1.43
C GLN A 281 -16.93 -18.48 -2.77
N ASP A 282 -17.52 -18.92 -3.89
CA ASP A 282 -17.05 -18.54 -5.24
C ASP A 282 -17.22 -17.04 -5.49
N SER A 283 -18.36 -16.47 -5.06
CA SER A 283 -18.60 -15.03 -5.15
C SER A 283 -17.62 -14.25 -4.29
N LYS A 284 -17.24 -14.76 -3.12
CA LYS A 284 -16.22 -14.12 -2.28
C LYS A 284 -14.87 -14.08 -2.97
N THR A 285 -14.45 -15.20 -3.56
CA THR A 285 -13.19 -15.30 -4.30
C THR A 285 -13.17 -14.30 -5.46
N TYR A 286 -14.19 -14.32 -6.31
CA TYR A 286 -14.30 -13.38 -7.43
C TYR A 286 -14.32 -11.92 -6.98
N MET A 287 -15.20 -11.58 -6.04
CA MET A 287 -15.34 -10.20 -5.60
C MET A 287 -14.09 -9.67 -4.91
N SER A 288 -13.41 -10.51 -4.13
CA SER A 288 -12.16 -10.15 -3.48
C SER A 288 -11.06 -9.82 -4.50
N LEU A 289 -10.91 -10.62 -5.57
CA LEU A 289 -9.95 -10.36 -6.64
C LEU A 289 -10.33 -9.08 -7.41
N ARG A 290 -11.57 -8.99 -7.88
CA ARG A 290 -12.03 -7.85 -8.69
C ARG A 290 -11.91 -6.51 -7.97
N LEU A 291 -12.18 -6.49 -6.66
CA LEU A 291 -12.15 -5.25 -5.87
C LEU A 291 -10.81 -5.01 -5.18
N LEU A 292 -9.86 -5.95 -5.22
CA LEU A 292 -8.53 -5.82 -4.63
C LEU A 292 -7.83 -4.50 -5.00
N PRO A 293 -7.86 -4.01 -6.26
CA PRO A 293 -7.21 -2.75 -6.60
C PRO A 293 -7.78 -1.54 -5.86
N SER A 294 -9.01 -1.63 -5.34
CA SER A 294 -9.63 -0.57 -4.55
C SER A 294 -8.97 -0.39 -3.18
N LEU A 295 -8.28 -1.41 -2.65
CA LEU A 295 -7.52 -1.35 -1.40
C LEU A 295 -6.08 -0.88 -1.62
N MET A 296 -5.59 -0.94 -2.86
CA MET A 296 -4.21 -0.60 -3.18
C MET A 296 -4.04 0.91 -3.34
N PRO A 297 -2.87 1.49 -2.97
CA PRO A 297 -2.61 2.89 -3.24
C PRO A 297 -2.63 3.15 -4.75
N LEU A 298 -3.31 4.22 -5.16
CA LEU A 298 -3.36 4.61 -6.57
C LEU A 298 -1.94 4.94 -7.07
N PRO A 299 -1.48 4.31 -8.16
CA PRO A 299 -0.16 4.58 -8.69
C PRO A 299 -0.06 6.02 -9.17
N VAL A 300 1.09 6.62 -8.88
CA VAL A 300 1.46 7.96 -9.33
C VAL A 300 2.57 7.78 -10.34
N PHE A 301 2.37 8.31 -11.54
CA PHE A 301 3.32 8.18 -12.64
C PHE A 301 3.67 9.56 -13.21
N ARG A 302 4.81 9.64 -13.88
CA ARG A 302 5.26 10.88 -14.52
C ARG A 302 4.99 10.81 -16.01
N VAL A 303 4.38 11.86 -16.55
CA VAL A 303 4.22 12.09 -17.99
C VAL A 303 5.02 13.34 -18.32
N GLY A 304 6.23 13.14 -18.84
CA GLY A 304 7.21 14.22 -19.00
C GLY A 304 7.56 14.87 -17.65
N LYS A 305 7.36 16.19 -17.54
CA LYS A 305 7.61 16.95 -16.30
C LYS A 305 6.44 16.90 -15.30
N ASN A 306 5.28 16.38 -15.72
CA ASN A 306 4.07 16.40 -14.90
C ASN A 306 3.90 15.10 -14.14
N THR A 307 3.38 15.19 -12.91
CA THR A 307 3.03 14.03 -12.09
C THR A 307 1.52 13.83 -12.15
N SER A 308 1.09 12.67 -12.64
CA SER A 308 -0.32 12.29 -12.79
C SER A 308 -0.64 11.10 -11.89
N ARG A 309 -1.92 10.96 -11.51
CA ARG A 309 -2.42 9.83 -10.73
C ARG A 309 -3.40 9.03 -11.58
N ALA A 310 -3.31 7.70 -11.51
CA ALA A 310 -4.24 6.84 -12.22
C ALA A 310 -5.68 7.01 -11.69
N ASN A 311 -6.66 6.86 -12.58
CA ASN A 311 -8.07 6.78 -12.22
C ASN A 311 -8.41 5.36 -11.74
N MET A 312 -9.28 5.25 -10.73
CA MET A 312 -9.67 3.95 -10.16
C MET A 312 -10.38 3.05 -11.20
N ALA A 313 -11.18 3.63 -12.10
CA ALA A 313 -11.86 2.86 -13.15
C ALA A 313 -10.84 2.19 -14.10
N ASP A 314 -9.81 2.94 -14.50
CA ASP A 314 -8.76 2.43 -15.38
C ASP A 314 -7.91 1.37 -14.68
N VAL A 315 -7.60 1.56 -13.39
CA VAL A 315 -6.87 0.58 -12.58
C VAL A 315 -7.65 -0.73 -12.45
N LYS A 316 -8.96 -0.66 -12.17
CA LYS A 316 -9.81 -1.87 -12.11
C LYS A 316 -9.84 -2.60 -13.45
N LYS A 317 -10.02 -1.85 -14.55
CA LYS A 317 -10.04 -2.40 -15.92
C LYS A 317 -8.70 -3.01 -16.34
N ALA A 318 -7.59 -2.43 -15.91
CA ALA A 318 -6.25 -2.94 -16.19
C ALA A 318 -5.94 -4.22 -15.38
N PHE A 319 -6.53 -4.38 -14.20
CA PHE A 319 -6.35 -5.57 -13.37
C PHE A 319 -7.19 -6.75 -13.88
N ILE A 320 -8.51 -6.57 -14.03
CA ILE A 320 -9.44 -7.55 -14.59
C ILE A 320 -10.39 -6.81 -15.54
N ASP A 321 -10.33 -7.11 -16.83
CA ASP A 321 -11.27 -6.58 -17.82
C ASP A 321 -12.54 -7.44 -17.79
N VAL A 322 -13.66 -6.85 -17.37
CA VAL A 322 -14.96 -7.54 -17.31
C VAL A 322 -15.78 -7.17 -18.52
N ARG A 323 -16.28 -8.18 -19.25
CA ARG A 323 -17.11 -8.03 -20.44
C ARG A 323 -18.43 -8.76 -20.33
N PRO A 324 -19.50 -8.28 -20.98
CA PRO A 324 -20.80 -8.94 -20.92
C PRO A 324 -20.77 -10.32 -21.60
N VAL A 325 -21.64 -11.21 -21.13
CA VAL A 325 -21.89 -12.50 -21.77
C VAL A 325 -22.42 -12.25 -23.20
N GLY A 326 -21.83 -12.92 -24.19
CA GLY A 326 -22.11 -12.68 -25.61
C GLY A 326 -21.08 -11.81 -26.35
N THR A 327 -20.04 -11.34 -25.66
CA THR A 327 -18.90 -10.66 -26.31
C THR A 327 -18.21 -11.60 -27.31
N ASN A 328 -18.01 -11.14 -28.55
CA ASN A 328 -17.25 -11.88 -29.55
C ASN A 328 -15.76 -11.89 -29.17
N ILE A 329 -15.31 -12.99 -28.54
CA ILE A 329 -13.95 -13.13 -28.02
C ILE A 329 -12.91 -12.98 -29.13
N VAL A 330 -13.16 -13.50 -30.33
CA VAL A 330 -12.19 -13.49 -31.44
C VAL A 330 -11.94 -12.06 -31.94
N GLU A 331 -12.99 -11.27 -32.05
CA GLU A 331 -12.91 -9.86 -32.44
C GLU A 331 -12.27 -9.02 -31.33
N TYR A 332 -12.71 -9.24 -30.10
CA TYR A 332 -12.16 -8.56 -28.93
C TYR A 332 -10.65 -8.81 -28.76
N LEU A 333 -10.21 -10.07 -28.90
CA LEU A 333 -8.80 -10.40 -28.82
C LEU A 333 -8.02 -9.71 -29.93
N ARG A 334 -8.50 -9.73 -31.19
CA ARG A 334 -7.87 -9.01 -32.31
C ARG A 334 -7.68 -7.52 -32.04
N GLU A 335 -8.70 -6.85 -31.48
CA GLU A 335 -8.59 -5.44 -31.08
C GLU A 335 -7.59 -5.24 -29.93
N ALA A 336 -7.56 -6.17 -28.98
CA ALA A 336 -6.64 -6.13 -27.86
C ALA A 336 -5.19 -6.33 -28.29
N GLU A 337 -4.90 -7.17 -29.30
CA GLU A 337 -3.54 -7.35 -29.83
C GLU A 337 -2.92 -6.03 -30.30
N VAL A 338 -3.75 -5.15 -30.86
CA VAL A 338 -3.32 -3.84 -31.38
C VAL A 338 -3.14 -2.82 -30.25
N ASN A 339 -4.03 -2.84 -29.25
CA ASN A 339 -4.14 -1.78 -28.25
C ASN A 339 -3.55 -2.14 -26.87
N ARG A 340 -3.20 -3.42 -26.64
CA ARG A 340 -2.69 -3.96 -25.37
C ARG A 340 -1.65 -5.05 -25.65
N PRO A 341 -0.39 -4.67 -25.92
CA PRO A 341 0.68 -5.62 -26.23
C PRO A 341 1.20 -6.39 -25.00
N TYR A 342 0.42 -6.45 -23.91
CA TYR A 342 0.82 -7.03 -22.62
C TYR A 342 -0.28 -7.94 -22.07
N PRO A 343 0.08 -8.94 -21.24
CA PRO A 343 -0.90 -9.88 -20.67
C PRO A 343 -1.94 -9.17 -19.79
N PHE A 344 -3.19 -9.64 -19.86
CA PHE A 344 -4.29 -9.17 -19.00
C PHE A 344 -5.29 -10.31 -18.73
N VAL A 345 -6.11 -10.13 -17.69
CA VAL A 345 -7.18 -11.06 -17.33
C VAL A 345 -8.50 -10.56 -17.90
N LEU A 346 -9.24 -11.44 -18.58
CA LEU A 346 -10.57 -11.18 -19.12
C LEU A 346 -11.59 -12.06 -18.39
N VAL A 347 -12.69 -11.48 -17.91
CA VAL A 347 -13.82 -12.21 -17.33
C VAL A 347 -15.09 -11.89 -18.11
N LEU A 348 -15.90 -12.91 -18.42
CA LEU A 348 -17.20 -12.74 -19.04
C LEU A 348 -18.30 -12.86 -17.98
N GLY A 349 -19.04 -11.78 -17.73
CA GLY A 349 -20.06 -11.79 -16.69
C GLY A 349 -20.57 -10.40 -16.30
N GLY A 350 -21.30 -10.37 -15.19
CA GLY A 350 -21.85 -9.14 -14.61
C GLY A 350 -20.99 -8.59 -13.47
N GLU A 351 -21.39 -7.42 -12.97
CA GLU A 351 -20.72 -6.77 -11.85
C GLU A 351 -20.94 -7.48 -10.50
N GLU A 352 -21.91 -8.38 -10.39
CA GLU A 352 -22.25 -9.02 -9.10
C GLU A 352 -22.24 -10.55 -9.16
N VAL A 353 -22.15 -11.15 -10.36
CA VAL A 353 -22.21 -12.60 -10.56
C VAL A 353 -21.27 -13.03 -11.71
N VAL A 354 -20.43 -14.03 -11.44
CA VAL A 354 -19.66 -14.75 -12.46
C VAL A 354 -20.55 -15.81 -13.07
N HIS A 355 -20.70 -15.79 -14.39
CA HIS A 355 -21.42 -16.85 -15.12
C HIS A 355 -20.48 -17.82 -15.83
N GLN A 356 -19.30 -17.38 -16.28
CA GLN A 356 -18.28 -18.22 -16.90
C GLN A 356 -16.88 -17.64 -16.68
N ASP A 357 -15.97 -18.45 -16.12
CA ASP A 357 -14.55 -18.13 -16.06
C ASP A 357 -13.85 -18.58 -17.34
N PHE A 358 -13.43 -17.63 -18.16
CA PHE A 358 -12.38 -17.89 -19.14
C PHE A 358 -11.07 -17.47 -18.50
N ASN A 359 -10.29 -18.43 -18.02
CA ASN A 359 -8.85 -18.24 -18.00
C ASN A 359 -8.44 -18.49 -19.45
N PRO A 360 -8.22 -17.46 -20.31
CA PRO A 360 -7.72 -17.75 -21.64
C PRO A 360 -6.45 -18.58 -21.43
N PRO A 361 -6.37 -19.79 -22.01
CA PRO A 361 -5.10 -20.50 -22.05
C PRO A 361 -4.17 -19.56 -22.78
N GLN A 362 -3.30 -18.90 -22.03
CA GLN A 362 -2.09 -18.30 -22.52
C GLN A 362 -2.24 -17.53 -23.83
N VAL A 363 -2.45 -16.20 -23.80
CA VAL A 363 -2.10 -15.41 -24.98
C VAL A 363 -0.57 -15.30 -25.04
N PHE A 364 0.03 -16.38 -25.55
CA PHE A 364 1.35 -16.39 -26.13
C PHE A 364 1.32 -15.55 -27.40
N PHE A 365 1.87 -14.34 -27.34
CA PHE A 365 2.59 -13.84 -28.50
C PHE A 365 3.96 -14.51 -28.53
N SER A 366 4.09 -15.54 -29.37
CA SER A 366 5.37 -15.75 -30.04
C SER A 366 5.52 -14.65 -31.08
N THR A 367 6.43 -13.72 -30.84
CA THR A 367 6.81 -12.66 -31.77
C THR A 367 7.48 -13.19 -33.04
N ALA A 368 7.03 -12.70 -34.20
CA ALA A 368 7.81 -12.25 -35.37
C ALA A 368 8.77 -13.22 -36.11
N ARG A 369 8.51 -13.50 -37.39
CA ARG A 369 9.15 -12.84 -38.56
C ARG A 369 8.84 -13.59 -39.86
N VAL A 370 8.55 -12.78 -40.89
CA VAL A 370 8.73 -13.13 -42.31
C VAL A 370 10.19 -13.50 -42.54
N ASN A 371 10.43 -14.67 -43.14
CA ASN A 371 11.55 -14.89 -44.04
C ASN A 371 11.00 -15.59 -45.28
N SER A 372 10.83 -14.80 -46.34
CA SER A 372 10.83 -15.28 -47.72
C SER A 372 12.25 -15.70 -48.11
N ALA A 373 12.37 -16.90 -48.69
CA ALA A 373 13.33 -17.34 -49.71
C ALA A 373 13.87 -18.75 -49.40
N GLY A 374 13.56 -19.68 -50.30
CA GLY A 374 14.02 -21.07 -50.24
C GLY A 374 13.31 -21.88 -51.29
N ALA A 375 13.56 -21.54 -52.56
CA ALA A 375 13.07 -22.27 -53.71
C ALA A 375 13.49 -23.75 -53.65
N ALA A 376 12.51 -24.65 -53.78
CA ALA A 376 12.74 -25.99 -54.29
C ALA A 376 11.49 -26.41 -55.08
N ARG A 377 11.64 -26.45 -56.41
CA ARG A 377 10.72 -27.13 -57.32
C ARG A 377 10.64 -28.61 -56.94
N PRO A 378 9.54 -29.28 -57.31
CA PRO A 378 9.74 -30.40 -58.21
C PRO A 378 8.90 -30.28 -59.49
N VAL A 379 9.53 -30.75 -60.55
CA VAL A 379 9.05 -30.93 -61.92
C VAL A 379 8.35 -32.30 -62.03
N TYR A 380 7.50 -32.43 -63.06
CA TYR A 380 6.82 -33.62 -63.66
C TYR A 380 5.40 -33.91 -63.17
N THR A 381 4.37 -34.17 -63.99
CA THR A 381 4.09 -34.10 -65.45
C THR A 381 2.59 -34.30 -65.66
N ASP A 382 2.08 -33.76 -66.77
CA ASP A 382 0.89 -34.11 -67.57
C ASP A 382 -0.05 -35.25 -67.10
N ARG A 383 -1.38 -34.97 -67.11
CA ARG A 383 -2.30 -35.44 -68.18
C ARG A 383 -3.77 -35.01 -67.96
N ASP A 384 -4.38 -34.57 -69.06
CA ASP A 384 -5.76 -34.74 -69.54
C ASP A 384 -6.99 -34.18 -68.77
N SER A 385 -7.76 -33.35 -69.50
CA SER A 385 -9.19 -33.03 -69.29
C SER A 385 -10.09 -34.10 -69.99
N PRO A 386 -11.45 -34.03 -70.04
CA PRO A 386 -12.46 -33.24 -69.31
C PRO A 386 -13.70 -34.07 -68.81
N ALA A 387 -14.67 -33.35 -68.21
CA ALA A 387 -16.13 -33.57 -68.28
C ALA A 387 -16.90 -34.49 -67.29
N SER A 388 -17.87 -33.82 -66.63
CA SER A 388 -19.29 -34.21 -66.49
C SER A 388 -19.83 -34.82 -65.17
N THR A 389 -20.93 -34.19 -64.73
CA THR A 389 -22.15 -34.76 -64.09
C THR A 389 -22.17 -35.16 -62.59
N PHE A 390 -23.07 -34.50 -61.85
CA PHE A 390 -23.71 -34.87 -60.56
C PHE A 390 -24.30 -36.31 -60.55
N PRO A 391 -24.76 -36.95 -59.42
CA PRO A 391 -25.14 -36.38 -58.10
C PRO A 391 -24.80 -37.22 -56.81
N ARG A 392 -25.04 -36.59 -55.64
CA ARG A 392 -25.47 -37.14 -54.32
C ARG A 392 -24.95 -38.52 -53.85
N ARG A 393 -24.15 -38.54 -52.76
CA ARG A 393 -24.50 -39.15 -51.44
C ARG A 393 -23.32 -39.15 -50.45
N ARG A 394 -23.67 -38.87 -49.18
CA ARG A 394 -23.09 -39.34 -47.90
C ARG A 394 -21.58 -39.21 -47.70
N VAL A 395 -21.20 -38.25 -46.86
CA VAL A 395 -19.92 -38.20 -46.14
C VAL A 395 -20.04 -39.06 -44.86
N PRO A 396 -19.18 -40.05 -44.63
CA PRO A 396 -18.78 -40.48 -43.30
C PRO A 396 -17.47 -39.75 -42.92
N LEU A 397 -17.42 -39.15 -41.74
CA LEU A 397 -16.16 -38.67 -41.15
C LEU A 397 -15.96 -39.41 -39.83
N GLU A 398 -15.21 -40.50 -39.91
CA GLU A 398 -14.43 -41.02 -38.79
C GLU A 398 -13.17 -40.16 -38.60
N GLY A 399 -12.91 -39.82 -37.35
CA GLY A 399 -11.57 -39.89 -36.76
C GLY A 399 -10.53 -38.85 -37.16
N ARG A 400 -10.27 -37.90 -36.25
CA ARG A 400 -8.95 -37.80 -35.61
C ARG A 400 -9.06 -37.02 -34.30
N ARG A 401 -8.76 -37.75 -33.22
CA ARG A 401 -8.57 -37.28 -31.85
C ARG A 401 -7.36 -36.35 -31.82
N ALA A 402 -7.52 -35.17 -31.23
CA ALA A 402 -6.41 -34.44 -30.63
C ALA A 402 -6.65 -34.43 -29.12
N ALA A 403 -5.78 -35.13 -28.41
CA ALA A 403 -5.76 -35.17 -26.96
C ALA A 403 -5.28 -33.80 -26.44
N ALA A 404 -6.09 -33.16 -25.60
CA ALA A 404 -5.67 -32.05 -24.76
C ALA A 404 -5.67 -32.53 -23.32
N LEU A 405 -4.47 -32.65 -22.74
CA LEU A 405 -4.26 -32.85 -21.32
C LEU A 405 -4.64 -31.56 -20.60
N CYS A 406 -5.82 -31.55 -19.99
CA CYS A 406 -6.20 -30.57 -18.97
C CYS A 406 -5.62 -31.01 -17.63
N VAL A 407 -4.75 -30.18 -17.04
CA VAL A 407 -4.60 -30.16 -15.58
C VAL A 407 -5.62 -29.15 -15.07
N LEU A 408 -6.83 -29.63 -14.82
CA LEU A 408 -7.84 -28.94 -14.03
C LEU A 408 -7.67 -29.35 -12.57
N LEU A 409 -7.58 -28.36 -11.68
CA LEU A 409 -7.91 -28.54 -10.27
C LEU A 409 -9.40 -28.91 -10.20
N GLN A 410 -9.69 -30.21 -10.16
CA GLN A 410 -11.03 -30.71 -9.87
C GLN A 410 -11.20 -30.79 -8.34
N THR A 411 -12.02 -29.89 -7.79
CA THR A 411 -12.74 -30.18 -6.55
C THR A 411 -13.88 -31.12 -6.88
N ASP A 412 -13.77 -32.37 -6.44
CA ASP A 412 -14.76 -33.41 -6.65
C ASP A 412 -16.05 -33.11 -5.86
N ARG A 413 -17.15 -32.85 -6.59
CA ARG A 413 -18.51 -32.86 -6.04
C ARG A 413 -19.37 -33.71 -6.95
N SER A 414 -19.58 -34.97 -6.58
CA SER A 414 -20.68 -35.76 -7.11
C SER A 414 -21.19 -36.80 -6.11
N CYS A 415 -22.36 -36.55 -5.49
CA CYS A 415 -23.42 -37.55 -5.33
C CYS A 415 -24.76 -36.92 -4.84
N PRO A 416 -25.93 -37.32 -5.38
CA PRO A 416 -27.25 -36.73 -5.09
C PRO A 416 -27.99 -37.44 -3.92
N PRO A 417 -29.17 -36.93 -3.45
CA PRO A 417 -29.75 -37.37 -2.18
C PRO A 417 -30.58 -38.65 -2.31
N ARG A 418 -30.52 -39.53 -1.30
CA ARG A 418 -31.53 -40.57 -1.05
C ARG A 418 -32.09 -40.43 0.36
N ARG A 419 -33.42 -40.52 0.44
CA ARG A 419 -34.28 -40.45 1.63
C ARG A 419 -34.31 -41.78 2.40
N LEU A 420 -34.54 -41.65 3.72
CA LEU A 420 -35.20 -42.58 4.68
C LEU A 420 -34.58 -43.98 4.86
N GLU A 421 -34.14 -44.35 6.06
CA GLU A 421 -34.96 -44.92 7.15
C GLU A 421 -34.11 -45.37 8.36
N SER A 422 -34.80 -45.49 9.49
CA SER A 422 -34.42 -45.84 10.87
C SER A 422 -33.82 -47.24 11.10
N ARG A 423 -32.92 -47.38 12.09
CA ARG A 423 -33.01 -48.26 13.30
C ARG A 423 -31.63 -48.63 13.88
N LEU A 424 -31.52 -48.53 15.22
CA LEU A 424 -30.99 -49.50 16.22
C LEU A 424 -29.85 -50.45 15.75
N SER A 425 -28.76 -50.75 16.46
CA SER A 425 -28.44 -50.70 17.89
C SER A 425 -27.10 -51.45 18.14
N VAL A 426 -26.40 -51.08 19.24
CA VAL A 426 -25.78 -52.00 20.24
C VAL A 426 -24.31 -52.49 20.07
N LEU A 427 -23.59 -52.33 21.22
CA LEU A 427 -22.32 -52.91 21.73
C LEU A 427 -21.01 -52.48 21.05
N GLY A 428 -19.95 -52.04 21.73
CA GLY A 428 -19.45 -52.07 23.12
C GLY A 428 -17.90 -51.94 22.99
N CYS A 429 -17.03 -51.68 23.96
CA CYS A 429 -17.02 -51.38 25.38
C CYS A 429 -15.55 -51.01 25.72
N CYS A 430 -15.34 -50.37 26.89
CA CYS A 430 -14.08 -50.21 27.65
C CYS A 430 -13.06 -49.11 27.21
N ARG A 431 -12.49 -48.27 28.09
CA ARG A 431 -12.53 -48.18 29.57
C ARG A 431 -11.95 -46.83 30.07
N ASN A 432 -12.69 -46.23 31.01
CA ASN A 432 -12.32 -45.57 32.28
C ASN A 432 -11.11 -44.61 32.40
N MET A 433 -11.39 -43.40 32.91
CA MET A 433 -11.12 -43.04 34.32
C MET A 433 -12.11 -41.95 34.79
N ALA A 434 -12.48 -42.03 36.07
CA ALA A 434 -13.63 -41.40 36.71
C ALA A 434 -13.24 -40.27 37.67
N GLY A 435 -14.25 -39.47 38.06
CA GLY A 435 -14.27 -38.56 39.21
C GLY A 435 -15.07 -37.29 38.91
N SER A 436 -16.41 -37.26 38.97
CA SER A 436 -17.33 -37.22 40.13
C SER A 436 -17.60 -35.81 40.68
N MET A 437 -18.88 -35.41 40.60
CA MET A 437 -19.63 -34.42 41.41
C MET A 437 -19.25 -32.94 41.19
N GLU A 438 -20.14 -31.96 41.16
CA GLU A 438 -21.54 -31.81 41.61
C GLU A 438 -22.15 -30.56 40.94
N GLU A 439 -23.47 -30.41 41.02
CA GLU A 439 -24.29 -29.41 40.34
C GLU A 439 -24.18 -27.96 40.87
N ASP A 440 -24.66 -27.04 40.01
CA ASP A 440 -25.52 -25.88 40.35
C ASP A 440 -24.88 -24.51 40.74
N PRO A 441 -25.62 -23.38 40.62
CA PRO A 441 -25.49 -22.49 39.47
C PRO A 441 -25.08 -21.04 39.84
N LEU A 442 -24.96 -20.19 38.82
CA LEU A 442 -24.83 -18.73 38.87
C LEU A 442 -25.62 -18.06 40.02
N PRO A 443 -25.09 -16.94 40.53
CA PRO A 443 -25.84 -15.71 40.31
C PRO A 443 -24.97 -14.52 39.88
N MET A 444 -25.61 -13.68 39.04
CA MET A 444 -25.24 -12.30 38.82
C MET A 444 -25.18 -11.53 40.14
N LEU A 445 -24.29 -10.54 40.23
CA LEU A 445 -24.52 -9.31 40.99
C LEU A 445 -23.56 -8.19 40.54
N ILE A 446 -24.22 -7.10 40.10
CA ILE A 446 -23.81 -5.67 40.04
C ILE A 446 -22.94 -5.24 38.86
#